data_AF-A0A530QK36-F1
#
_entry.id   AF-A0A530QK36-F1
#
_cell.length_a   1.000
_cell.length_b   1.000
_cell.length_c   1.000
_cell.angle_alpha   90.00
_cell.angle_beta   90.00
_cell.angle_gamma   90.00
#
_symmetry.space_group_name_H-M   'P 1'
#
loop_
_entity.id
_entity.type
_entity.pdbx_description
1 polymer ?
#
loop_
_entity_poly.entity_id
_entity_poly.type
_entity_poly.pdbx_seq_one_letter_code
_entity_poly.pdbx_strand_id
1 'polypeptide(L)'
;DQTNPLSEITHKRRLSALGPGGLTRERAGFEVRDVHPTHYGRICPIETPEGPNIGLINSLATFARVNKYGFIESPYRKIVNGKLTNEVVYLSAMEEAKHHVAQANAELDKNGGFVDE
;
A
#
# COMPACT_ATOMS: atom_id res chain seq x y z
N ASP A 1 -3.16 -11.33 -18.33
CA ASP A 1 -2.15 -12.23 -18.88
C ASP A 1 -2.52 -13.65 -18.46
N GLN A 2 -2.44 -14.63 -19.36
CA GLN A 2 -2.94 -16.00 -19.15
C GLN A 2 -1.82 -17.05 -19.21
N THR A 3 -0.56 -16.64 -19.12
CA THR A 3 0.58 -17.56 -19.13
C THR A 3 0.59 -18.53 -17.95
N ASN A 4 0.21 -18.07 -16.75
CA ASN A 4 0.11 -18.90 -15.54
C ASN A 4 -0.82 -18.23 -14.50
N PRO A 5 -1.22 -18.94 -13.42
CA PRO A 5 -2.15 -18.41 -12.43
C PRO A 5 -1.66 -17.13 -11.73
N LEU A 6 -0.36 -17.00 -11.50
CA LEU A 6 0.22 -15.80 -10.88
C LEU A 6 0.08 -14.60 -11.82
N SER A 7 0.43 -14.76 -13.10
CA SER A 7 0.25 -13.71 -14.12
C SER A 7 -1.20 -13.25 -14.24
N GLU A 8 -2.17 -14.15 -14.08
CA GLU A 8 -3.59 -13.80 -14.10
C GLU A 8 -3.99 -12.95 -12.89
N ILE A 9 -3.60 -13.39 -11.68
CA ILE A 9 -3.91 -12.68 -10.44
C ILE A 9 -3.22 -11.30 -10.41
N THR A 10 -1.93 -11.24 -10.76
CA THR A 10 -1.18 -9.99 -10.85
C THR A 10 -1.84 -9.03 -11.85
N HIS A 11 -2.29 -9.52 -13.01
CA HIS A 11 -2.97 -8.68 -14.00
C HIS A 11 -4.27 -8.08 -13.47
N LYS A 12 -5.07 -8.85 -12.72
CA LYS A 12 -6.33 -8.37 -12.11
C LYS A 12 -6.09 -7.37 -10.96
N ARG A 13 -4.91 -7.39 -10.35
CA ARG A 13 -4.52 -6.50 -9.23
C ARG A 13 -3.69 -5.28 -9.67
N ARG A 14 -3.56 -5.08 -10.98
CA ARG A 14 -2.73 -4.02 -11.57
C ARG A 14 -3.41 -2.65 -11.45
N LEU A 15 -2.62 -1.66 -11.09
CA LEU A 15 -2.95 -0.23 -11.09
C LEU A 15 -2.22 0.42 -12.26
N SER A 16 -2.94 1.15 -13.11
CA SER A 16 -2.38 1.85 -14.27
C SER A 16 -2.68 3.34 -14.16
N ALA A 17 -1.63 4.17 -14.18
CA ALA A 17 -1.76 5.62 -14.32
C ALA A 17 -1.96 6.06 -15.79
N LEU A 18 -1.80 5.13 -16.74
CA LEU A 18 -2.00 5.35 -18.17
C LEU A 18 -3.46 5.10 -18.56
N GLY A 19 -3.97 5.91 -19.48
CA GLY A 19 -5.31 5.75 -20.08
C GLY A 19 -6.02 7.08 -20.30
N PRO A 20 -7.22 7.07 -20.88
CA PRO A 20 -8.05 8.26 -21.02
C PRO A 20 -8.29 8.92 -19.65
N GLY A 21 -7.95 10.21 -19.51
CA GLY A 21 -8.03 10.94 -18.24
C GLY A 21 -6.85 10.72 -17.28
N GLY A 22 -5.91 9.83 -17.62
CA GLY A 22 -4.66 9.62 -16.90
C GLY A 22 -3.48 10.33 -17.56
N LEU A 23 -2.27 9.83 -17.29
CA LEU A 23 -1.04 10.35 -17.86
C LEU A 23 -0.75 9.75 -19.24
N THR A 24 -0.13 10.54 -20.11
CA THR A 24 0.56 10.02 -21.29
C THR A 24 2.02 9.73 -20.93
N ARG A 25 2.64 8.75 -21.61
CA ARG A 25 4.04 8.36 -21.35
C ARG A 25 5.01 9.54 -21.44
N GLU A 26 4.77 10.44 -22.38
CA GLU A 26 5.62 11.62 -22.65
C GLU A 26 5.47 12.72 -21.59
N ARG A 27 4.33 12.78 -20.89
CA ARG A 27 4.06 13.77 -19.84
C ARG A 27 4.36 13.27 -18.43
N ALA A 28 4.69 11.99 -18.29
CA ALA A 28 5.01 11.38 -17.00
C ALA A 28 6.48 11.63 -16.63
N GLY A 29 6.71 12.70 -15.85
CA GLY A 29 8.01 13.05 -15.30
C GLY A 29 8.55 12.05 -14.27
N PHE A 30 9.71 12.37 -13.68
CA PHE A 30 10.34 11.50 -12.68
C PHE A 30 9.54 11.42 -11.37
N GLU A 31 8.96 12.52 -10.91
CA GLU A 31 8.24 12.59 -9.62
C GLU A 31 7.04 11.65 -9.54
N VAL A 32 6.32 11.45 -10.65
CA VAL A 32 5.14 10.57 -10.69
C VAL A 32 5.50 9.08 -10.76
N ARG A 33 6.77 8.75 -11.02
CA ARG A 33 7.26 7.37 -11.13
C ARG A 33 7.92 6.88 -9.85
N ASP A 34 8.29 7.81 -8.97
CA ASP A 34 9.00 7.50 -7.74
C ASP A 34 8.08 6.85 -6.68
N VAL A 35 8.68 6.17 -5.71
CA VAL A 35 7.97 5.54 -4.61
C VAL A 35 7.63 6.60 -3.56
N HIS A 36 6.35 6.90 -3.43
CA HIS A 36 5.87 7.81 -2.40
C HIS A 36 5.68 7.05 -1.05
N PRO A 37 5.98 7.67 0.12
CA PRO A 37 5.80 7.03 1.43
C PRO A 37 4.38 6.49 1.68
N THR A 38 3.35 7.15 1.14
CA THR A 38 1.95 6.70 1.29
C THR A 38 1.64 5.41 0.55
N HIS A 39 2.54 4.92 -0.31
CA HIS A 39 2.41 3.62 -0.97
C HIS A 39 2.50 2.46 0.03
N TYR A 40 3.09 2.67 1.21
CA TYR A 40 3.23 1.64 2.23
C TYR A 40 1.88 0.97 2.55
N GLY A 41 1.85 -0.36 2.44
CA GLY A 41 0.63 -1.17 2.65
C GLY A 41 -0.45 -1.04 1.57
N ARG A 42 -0.27 -0.18 0.54
CA ARG A 42 -1.27 0.13 -0.50
C ARG A 42 -0.84 -0.29 -1.88
N ILE A 43 0.34 0.14 -2.31
CA ILE A 43 0.92 -0.12 -3.62
C ILE A 43 2.27 -0.81 -3.42
N CYS A 44 2.53 -1.89 -4.14
CA CYS A 44 3.81 -2.58 -4.06
C CYS A 44 4.94 -1.65 -4.57
N PRO A 45 5.99 -1.36 -3.77
CA PRO A 45 7.10 -0.52 -4.21
C PRO A 45 8.06 -1.26 -5.14
N ILE A 46 7.97 -2.60 -5.22
CA ILE A 46 8.89 -3.45 -6.00
C ILE A 46 8.29 -3.86 -7.34
N GLU A 47 7.02 -4.28 -7.35
CA GLU A 47 6.39 -4.83 -8.54
C GLU A 47 5.93 -3.72 -9.50
N THR A 48 6.82 -3.35 -10.42
CA THR A 48 6.56 -2.45 -11.54
C THR A 48 7.32 -2.95 -12.77
N PRO A 49 6.80 -2.79 -14.00
CA PRO A 49 7.54 -3.18 -15.19
C PRO A 49 8.84 -2.38 -15.34
N GLU A 50 9.90 -3.07 -15.72
CA GLU A 50 11.14 -2.41 -16.12
C GLU A 50 10.95 -1.62 -17.44
N GLY A 51 11.77 -0.59 -17.65
CA GLY A 51 11.77 0.20 -18.88
C GLY A 51 10.77 1.38 -18.88
N PRO A 52 10.15 1.73 -20.03
CA PRO A 52 9.42 2.99 -20.18
C PRO A 52 8.17 3.15 -19.29
N ASN A 53 7.62 2.06 -18.78
CA ASN A 53 6.41 2.05 -17.93
C ASN A 53 6.74 1.96 -16.43
N ILE A 54 8.01 2.01 -16.04
CA ILE A 54 8.42 2.00 -14.63
C ILE A 54 7.70 3.11 -13.85
N GLY A 55 7.10 2.74 -12.72
CA GLY A 55 6.34 3.62 -11.83
C GLY A 55 4.96 4.06 -12.36
N LEU A 56 4.58 3.70 -13.59
CA LEU A 56 3.26 4.04 -14.16
C LEU A 56 2.29 2.86 -14.14
N ILE A 57 2.83 1.66 -13.97
CA ILE A 57 2.09 0.43 -13.77
C ILE A 57 2.63 -0.20 -12.50
N ASN A 58 1.73 -0.40 -11.54
CA ASN A 58 2.06 -0.97 -10.24
C ASN A 58 1.03 -2.05 -9.89
N SER A 59 1.23 -2.71 -8.76
CA SER A 59 0.29 -3.69 -8.22
C SER A 59 -0.21 -3.30 -6.85
N LEU A 60 -1.45 -3.67 -6.52
CA LEU A 60 -2.01 -3.55 -5.18
C LEU A 60 -1.22 -4.42 -4.19
N ALA A 61 -0.84 -3.82 -3.05
CA ALA A 61 -0.24 -4.56 -1.94
C ALA A 61 -1.20 -5.64 -1.40
N THR A 62 -0.66 -6.65 -0.71
CA THR A 62 -1.38 -7.89 -0.36
C THR A 62 -2.70 -7.65 0.38
N PHE A 63 -2.68 -6.82 1.43
CA PHE A 63 -3.84 -6.54 2.27
C PHE A 63 -4.59 -5.25 1.90
N ALA A 64 -4.17 -4.58 0.82
CA ALA A 64 -4.80 -3.35 0.38
C ALA A 64 -6.24 -3.60 -0.09
N ARG A 65 -7.14 -2.68 0.24
CA ARG A 65 -8.52 -2.67 -0.28
C ARG A 65 -8.88 -1.30 -0.84
N VAL A 66 -9.83 -1.25 -1.75
CA VAL A 66 -10.38 0.00 -2.30
C VAL A 66 -11.71 0.29 -1.61
N ASN A 67 -11.89 1.49 -1.07
CA ASN A 67 -13.13 1.90 -0.43
C ASN A 67 -14.16 2.43 -1.44
N LYS A 68 -15.37 2.76 -0.97
CA LYS A 68 -16.48 3.25 -1.83
C LYS A 68 -16.19 4.56 -2.58
N TYR A 69 -15.17 5.30 -2.17
CA TYR A 69 -14.76 6.55 -2.79
C TYR A 69 -13.56 6.37 -3.74
N GLY A 70 -13.02 5.16 -3.85
CA GLY A 70 -11.87 4.85 -4.70
C GLY A 70 -10.50 5.00 -4.03
N PHE A 71 -10.43 5.31 -2.72
CA PHE A 71 -9.16 5.37 -2.02
C PHE A 71 -8.68 3.99 -1.59
N ILE A 72 -7.36 3.79 -1.61
CA ILE A 72 -6.72 2.56 -1.16
C ILE A 72 -6.47 2.65 0.35
N GLU A 73 -6.91 1.63 1.07
CA GLU A 73 -6.76 1.49 2.51
C GLU A 73 -5.89 0.29 2.84
N SER A 74 -5.12 0.39 3.93
CA SER A 74 -4.32 -0.70 4.49
C SER A 74 -4.81 -1.00 5.92
N PRO A 75 -4.84 -2.28 6.35
CA PRO A 75 -5.22 -2.63 7.71
C PRO A 75 -4.08 -2.36 8.70
N TYR A 76 -4.46 -1.91 9.90
CA TYR A 76 -3.61 -1.69 11.05
C TYR A 76 -4.27 -2.23 12.31
N ARG A 77 -3.47 -2.62 13.30
CA ARG A 77 -3.95 -2.99 14.62
C ARG A 77 -3.94 -1.78 15.54
N LYS A 78 -5.04 -1.56 16.25
CA LYS A 78 -5.18 -0.41 17.15
C LYS A 78 -4.40 -0.65 18.44
N ILE A 79 -3.74 0.40 18.92
CA ILE A 79 -3.10 0.44 20.23
C ILE A 79 -3.93 1.35 21.13
N VAL A 80 -4.28 0.89 22.32
CA VAL A 80 -5.05 1.66 23.30
C VAL A 80 -4.29 1.64 24.62
N ASN A 81 -3.96 2.82 25.15
CA ASN A 81 -3.20 2.97 26.40
C ASN A 81 -1.89 2.16 26.41
N GLY A 82 -1.11 2.24 25.33
CA GLY A 82 0.17 1.52 25.18
C GLY A 82 0.04 0.02 24.94
N LYS A 83 -1.18 -0.54 24.84
CA LYS A 83 -1.41 -1.97 24.64
C LYS A 83 -1.98 -2.27 23.26
N LEU A 84 -1.35 -3.22 22.58
CA LEU A 84 -1.81 -3.73 21.30
C LEU A 84 -3.13 -4.48 21.47
N THR A 85 -4.11 -4.15 20.63
CA THR A 85 -5.41 -4.83 20.59
C THR A 85 -5.51 -5.76 19.39
N ASN A 86 -6.56 -6.58 19.35
CA ASN A 86 -6.91 -7.40 18.18
C ASN A 86 -7.87 -6.69 17.21
N GLU A 87 -8.22 -5.42 17.48
CA GLU A 87 -9.07 -4.62 16.61
C GLU A 87 -8.27 -4.21 15.37
N VAL A 88 -8.73 -4.63 14.19
CA VAL A 88 -8.16 -4.26 12.89
C VAL A 88 -8.98 -3.14 12.29
N VAL A 89 -8.33 -2.00 12.06
CA VAL A 89 -8.91 -0.83 11.41
C VAL A 89 -8.22 -0.61 10.07
N TYR A 90 -8.98 -0.24 9.06
CA TYR A 90 -8.43 0.09 7.74
C TYR A 90 -8.32 1.60 7.64
N LEU A 91 -7.14 2.07 7.26
CA LEU A 91 -6.84 3.49 7.18
C LEU A 91 -6.44 3.87 5.75
N SER A 92 -7.07 4.93 5.25
CA SER A 92 -6.61 5.64 4.06
C SER A 92 -5.29 6.39 4.35
N ALA A 93 -4.58 6.81 3.31
CA ALA A 93 -3.32 7.53 3.46
C ALA A 93 -3.47 8.82 4.30
N MET A 94 -4.61 9.51 4.17
CA MET A 94 -4.91 10.73 4.91
C MET A 94 -5.21 10.47 6.40
N GLU A 95 -5.77 9.31 6.73
CA GLU A 95 -6.05 8.92 8.11
C GLU A 95 -4.80 8.38 8.80
N GLU A 96 -3.99 7.60 8.09
CA GLU A 96 -2.70 7.11 8.59
C GLU A 96 -1.77 8.27 8.95
N ALA A 97 -1.71 9.33 8.14
CA ALA A 97 -0.86 10.50 8.39
C ALA A 97 -1.15 11.23 9.72
N LYS A 98 -2.30 10.96 10.36
CA LYS A 98 -2.68 11.55 11.65
C LYS A 98 -2.18 10.72 12.85
N HIS A 99 -1.57 9.57 12.60
CA HIS A 99 -1.17 8.60 13.62
C HIS A 99 0.31 8.24 13.48
N HIS A 100 0.92 7.84 14.58
CA HIS A 100 2.22 7.17 14.55
C HIS A 100 2.00 5.66 14.42
N VAL A 101 2.71 5.03 13.49
CA VAL A 101 2.57 3.61 13.18
C VAL A 101 3.82 2.88 13.64
N ALA A 102 3.67 1.97 14.60
CA ALA A 102 4.73 1.06 15.01
C ALA A 102 4.94 -0.03 13.95
N GLN A 103 6.15 -0.55 13.83
CA GLN A 103 6.45 -1.65 12.93
C GLN A 103 5.84 -2.97 13.44
N ALA A 104 5.56 -3.89 12.51
CA ALA A 104 4.94 -5.17 12.84
C ALA A 104 5.85 -6.12 13.65
N ASN A 105 7.17 -5.88 13.64
CA ASN A 105 8.19 -6.64 14.35
C ASN A 105 8.59 -6.00 15.69
N ALA A 106 7.88 -4.97 16.17
CA ALA A 106 8.15 -4.39 17.47
C ALA A 106 7.97 -5.45 18.58
N GLU A 107 8.89 -5.47 19.55
CA GLU A 107 8.84 -6.44 20.65
C GLU A 107 7.72 -6.10 21.64
N LEU A 108 6.93 -7.12 21.99
CA LEU A 108 5.79 -6.98 22.89
C LEU A 108 5.92 -7.93 24.08
N ASP A 109 5.46 -7.46 25.25
CA ASP A 109 5.33 -8.27 26.45
C ASP A 109 4.11 -9.21 26.35
N LYS A 110 3.96 -10.08 27.36
CA LYS A 110 2.84 -11.04 27.44
C LYS A 110 1.46 -10.37 27.55
N ASN A 111 1.42 -9.11 27.94
CA ASN A 111 0.20 -8.32 28.13
C ASN A 111 -0.10 -7.41 26.92
N GLY A 112 0.72 -7.47 25.86
CA GLY A 112 0.59 -6.69 24.64
C GLY A 112 1.15 -5.26 24.75
N GLY A 113 1.90 -4.92 25.79
CA GLY A 113 2.67 -3.68 25.88
C GLY A 113 4.00 -3.77 25.14
N PHE A 114 4.62 -2.64 24.79
CA PHE A 114 5.94 -2.62 24.16
C PHE A 114 7.05 -2.86 25.20
N VAL A 115 8.09 -3.60 24.82
CA VAL A 115 9.20 -3.98 25.73
C VAL A 115 10.23 -2.87 25.91
N ASP A 116 10.43 -2.02 24.89
CA ASP A 116 11.48 -0.99 24.82
C ASP A 116 11.00 0.43 25.23
N GLU A 117 10.17 0.55 26.27
CA GLU A 117 9.80 1.86 26.89
C GLU A 117 10.34 2.00 28.33
#